data_AF-A0A844MXH5-F1
#
_entry.id   AF-A0A844MXH5-F1
#
_cell.length_a   1.000
_cell.length_b   1.000
_cell.length_c   1.000
_cell.angle_alpha   90.00
_cell.angle_beta   90.00
_cell.angle_gamma   90.00
#
_symmetry.space_group_name_H-M   'P 1'
#
loop_
_entity.id
_entity.type
_entity.pdbx_description
1 polymer ?
#
loop_
_entity_poly.entity_id
_entity_poly.type
_entity_poly.pdbx_seq_one_letter_code
_entity_poly.pdbx_strand_id
1 'polypeptide(L)'
;MKGKEISPEVWIEIRSAYIEGQATLAELALRYGVGKSTLMNRASAEKWTTLKKAGVTESESSKTDDTDDSYDVEILQPKIKPKLRVITPGSYFQQTEEILDDAILSLHETLPQARVKSLEAAAIALARLLELRQKMTPPTAVDLAERAIELGIDPHMFMRELKEKWALRQASNP
;
A
#
# COMPACT_ATOMS: atom_id res chain seq x y z
N MET A 1 -11.09 13.25 -21.94
CA MET A 1 -11.22 14.66 -21.51
C MET A 1 -9.86 15.32 -21.69
N LYS A 2 -9.74 16.32 -22.58
CA LYS A 2 -8.49 17.08 -22.73
C LYS A 2 -8.30 17.88 -21.44
N GLY A 3 -7.18 17.68 -20.75
CA GLY A 3 -6.85 18.45 -19.55
C GLY A 3 -6.82 19.94 -19.91
N LYS A 4 -7.46 20.77 -19.09
CA LYS A 4 -7.39 22.22 -19.24
C LYS A 4 -5.92 22.62 -19.08
N GLU A 5 -5.32 23.17 -20.12
CA GLU A 5 -3.94 23.67 -20.04
C GLU A 5 -3.92 24.87 -19.10
N ILE A 6 -3.13 24.76 -18.04
CA ILE A 6 -2.96 25.80 -17.03
C ILE A 6 -1.78 26.66 -17.46
N SER A 7 -1.97 27.98 -17.50
CA SER A 7 -0.92 28.89 -17.89
C SER A 7 0.23 28.91 -16.87
N PRO A 8 1.46 29.24 -17.28
CA PRO A 8 2.60 29.33 -16.37
C PRO A 8 2.38 30.30 -15.21
N GLU A 9 1.64 31.40 -15.42
CA GLU A 9 1.37 32.37 -14.35
C GLU A 9 0.53 31.76 -13.23
N VAL A 10 -0.49 30.97 -13.59
CA VAL A 10 -1.36 30.30 -12.62
C VAL A 10 -0.58 29.29 -11.78
N TRP A 11 0.42 28.62 -12.35
CA TRP A 11 1.29 27.71 -11.59
C TRP A 11 2.14 28.43 -10.55
N ILE A 12 2.63 29.64 -10.87
CA ILE A 12 3.40 30.47 -9.93
C ILE A 12 2.51 30.92 -8.77
N GLU A 13 1.28 31.33 -9.07
CA GLU A 13 0.29 31.73 -8.07
C GLU A 13 -0.06 30.58 -7.11
N ILE A 14 -0.37 29.39 -7.65
CA ILE A 14 -0.67 28.18 -6.86
C ILE A 14 0.52 27.84 -5.95
N ARG A 15 1.74 27.87 -6.49
CA ARG A 15 2.95 27.56 -5.73
C ARG A 15 3.14 28.52 -4.56
N SER A 16 3.00 29.83 -4.82
CA SER A 16 3.19 30.88 -3.82
C SER A 16 2.16 30.75 -2.70
N ALA A 17 0.88 30.62 -3.05
CA ALA A 17 -0.20 30.42 -2.07
C ALA A 17 0.00 29.18 -1.20
N TYR A 18 0.55 28.09 -1.76
CA TYR A 18 0.85 26.88 -0.99
C TYR A 18 2.04 27.05 -0.05
N ILE A 19 3.14 27.65 -0.54
CA ILE A 19 4.38 27.87 0.23
C ILE A 19 4.12 28.85 1.38
N GLU A 20 3.36 29.92 1.14
CA GLU A 20 2.94 30.88 2.16
C GLU A 20 1.90 30.31 3.14
N GLY A 21 1.37 29.12 2.86
CA GLY A 21 0.39 28.47 3.72
C GLY A 21 -1.01 29.07 3.68
N GLN A 22 -1.32 29.89 2.68
CA GLN A 22 -2.64 30.51 2.51
C GLN A 22 -3.75 29.50 2.16
N ALA A 23 -3.40 28.38 1.53
CA ALA A 23 -4.34 27.33 1.16
C ALA A 23 -3.68 25.95 1.08
N THR A 24 -4.48 24.90 1.26
CA THR A 24 -4.07 23.50 1.05
C THR A 24 -4.07 23.12 -0.43
N LEU A 25 -3.34 22.06 -0.80
CA LEU A 25 -3.35 21.56 -2.20
C LEU A 25 -4.75 21.15 -2.67
N ALA A 26 -5.64 20.72 -1.77
CA ALA A 26 -7.00 20.35 -2.10
C ALA A 26 -7.87 21.57 -2.44
N GLU A 27 -7.75 22.65 -1.67
CA GLU A 27 -8.44 23.92 -1.92
C GLU A 27 -7.94 24.58 -3.20
N LEU A 28 -6.62 24.56 -3.44
CA LEU A 28 -6.01 25.07 -4.67
C LEU A 28 -6.47 24.25 -5.90
N ALA A 29 -6.50 22.93 -5.80
CA ALA A 29 -7.02 22.06 -6.86
C ALA A 29 -8.47 22.42 -7.23
N LEU A 30 -9.33 22.65 -6.23
CA LEU A 30 -10.73 23.02 -6.46
C LEU A 30 -10.85 24.44 -7.05
N ARG A 31 -10.09 25.39 -6.51
CA ARG A 31 -10.12 26.81 -6.94
C ARG A 31 -9.68 27.01 -8.38
N TYR A 32 -8.64 26.32 -8.83
CA TYR A 32 -8.10 26.47 -10.19
C TYR A 32 -8.61 25.38 -11.16
N GLY A 33 -9.50 24.49 -10.72
CA GLY A 33 -10.08 23.43 -11.55
C GLY A 33 -9.05 22.40 -12.01
N VAL A 34 -8.07 22.08 -11.16
CA VAL A 34 -6.95 21.17 -11.45
C VAL A 34 -7.14 19.87 -10.70
N GLY A 35 -6.80 18.74 -11.31
CA GLY A 35 -6.80 17.45 -10.61
C GLY A 35 -5.83 17.48 -9.41
N LYS A 36 -6.28 17.03 -8.24
CA LYS A 36 -5.46 16.94 -7.02
C LYS A 36 -4.16 16.16 -7.24
N SER A 37 -4.22 15.08 -8.03
CA SER A 37 -3.05 14.27 -8.39
C SER A 37 -2.03 15.05 -9.25
N THR A 38 -2.50 15.84 -10.22
CA THR A 38 -1.64 16.71 -11.03
C THR A 38 -0.89 17.72 -10.16
N LEU A 39 -1.60 18.33 -9.21
CA LEU A 39 -1.04 19.32 -8.30
C LEU A 39 -0.03 18.69 -7.31
N MET A 40 -0.33 17.49 -6.78
CA MET A 40 0.61 16.72 -5.94
C MET A 40 1.88 16.32 -6.71
N ASN A 41 1.74 15.81 -7.94
CA ASN A 41 2.89 15.41 -8.75
C ASN A 41 3.82 16.60 -9.04
N ARG A 42 3.24 17.75 -9.37
CA ARG A 42 3.98 19.00 -9.60
C ARG A 42 4.67 19.50 -8.33
N ALA A 43 3.94 19.56 -7.21
CA ALA A 43 4.47 19.99 -5.92
C ALA A 43 5.63 19.11 -5.43
N SER A 44 5.56 17.80 -5.70
CA SER A 44 6.64 16.84 -5.42
C SER A 44 7.85 17.07 -6.32
N ALA A 45 7.65 17.23 -7.64
CA ALA A 45 8.73 17.49 -8.59
C ALA A 45 9.50 18.78 -8.28
N GLU A 46 8.79 19.82 -7.82
CA GLU A 46 9.36 21.12 -7.46
C GLU A 46 9.67 21.26 -5.95
N LYS A 47 9.52 20.19 -5.16
CA LYS A 47 9.84 20.14 -3.72
C LYS A 47 9.22 21.27 -2.88
N TRP A 48 7.94 21.59 -3.13
CA TRP A 48 7.27 22.72 -2.46
C TRP A 48 7.21 22.59 -0.94
N THR A 49 7.11 21.37 -0.42
CA THR A 49 7.11 21.09 1.04
C THR A 49 8.42 21.48 1.70
N THR A 50 9.56 21.25 1.03
CA THR A 50 10.88 21.66 1.51
C THR A 50 11.00 23.17 1.51
N LEU A 51 10.51 23.84 0.46
CA LEU A 51 10.53 25.30 0.37
C LEU A 51 9.64 25.96 1.43
N LYS A 52 8.47 25.38 1.71
CA LYS A 52 7.58 25.83 2.79
C LYS A 52 8.27 25.75 4.16
N LYS A 53 8.94 24.63 4.45
CA LYS A 53 9.70 24.49 5.71
C LYS A 53 10.86 25.48 5.79
N ALA A 54 11.58 25.69 4.69
CA ALA A 54 12.69 26.66 4.65
C ALA A 54 12.21 28.10 4.92
N GLY A 55 11.07 28.51 4.34
CA GLY A 55 10.51 29.86 4.55
C GLY A 55 9.96 30.12 5.95
N VAL A 56 9.61 29.08 6.71
CA VAL A 56 9.13 29.20 8.10
C VAL A 56 10.29 29.39 9.10
N THR A 57 11.54 29.27 8.65
CA THR A 57 12.71 29.26 9.56
C THR A 57 13.22 30.67 9.94
N GLU A 58 12.62 31.76 9.42
CA GLU A 58 13.06 33.14 9.70
C GLU A 58 12.07 34.00 10.49
N SER A 59 10.90 33.49 10.92
CA SER A 59 10.01 34.25 11.80
C SER A 59 9.63 33.47 13.05
N GLU A 60 10.31 33.88 14.12
CA GLU A 60 9.89 33.82 15.52
C GLU A 60 9.88 32.46 16.22
N SER A 61 10.96 32.30 16.99
CA SER A 61 10.98 31.59 18.26
C SER A 61 9.80 31.99 19.17
N SER A 62 8.96 31.02 19.55
CA SER A 62 8.34 31.02 20.88
C SER A 62 7.92 29.61 21.27
N LYS A 63 8.45 29.19 22.42
CA LYS A 63 8.09 28.04 23.27
C LYS A 63 6.58 27.77 23.27
N THR A 64 6.12 26.51 23.28
CA THR A 64 6.01 25.69 24.50
C THR A 64 6.32 24.21 24.30
N ASP A 65 6.93 23.64 25.33
CA ASP A 65 6.97 22.22 25.68
C ASP A 65 5.65 21.51 25.38
N ASP A 66 5.74 20.39 24.66
CA ASP A 66 5.29 19.10 25.19
C ASP A 66 6.02 17.99 24.42
N THR A 67 6.80 17.25 25.19
CA THR A 67 7.55 16.04 24.82
C THR A 67 6.61 14.99 24.21
N ASP A 68 6.54 14.93 22.88
CA ASP A 68 6.16 13.72 22.16
C ASP A 68 7.43 13.18 21.50
N ASP A 69 7.94 12.11 22.10
CA ASP A 69 9.09 11.32 21.69
C ASP A 69 8.79 10.61 20.35
N SER A 70 8.68 11.41 19.29
CA SER A 70 8.70 10.97 17.90
C SER A 70 10.15 10.73 17.53
N TYR A 71 10.66 9.55 17.91
CA TYR A 71 11.88 8.99 17.35
C TYR A 71 11.76 9.03 15.82
N ASP A 72 12.50 9.96 15.22
CA ASP A 72 12.77 10.02 13.79
C ASP A 72 13.63 8.77 13.48
N VAL A 73 12.95 7.64 13.28
CA VAL A 73 13.58 6.47 12.70
C VAL A 73 13.88 6.87 11.26
N GLU A 74 15.11 7.36 11.04
CA GLU A 74 15.76 7.30 9.73
C GLU A 74 15.76 5.83 9.32
N ILE A 75 14.65 5.38 8.74
CA ILE A 75 14.59 4.15 7.96
C ILE A 75 15.47 4.48 6.76
N LEU A 76 16.75 4.17 6.90
CA LEU A 76 17.72 4.04 5.82
C LEU A 76 17.14 3.01 4.86
N GLN A 77 16.19 3.42 4.02
CA GLN A 77 15.76 2.61 2.90
C GLN A 77 16.99 2.43 2.04
N PRO A 78 17.57 1.22 1.96
CA PRO A 78 18.70 1.01 1.09
C PRO A 78 18.26 1.42 -0.30
N LYS A 79 18.99 2.35 -0.92
CA LYS A 79 18.81 2.75 -2.32
C LYS A 79 19.21 1.57 -3.21
N ILE A 80 18.44 0.49 -3.17
CA ILE A 80 18.55 -0.64 -4.06
C ILE A 80 18.05 -0.10 -5.40
N LYS A 81 18.98 0.33 -6.25
CA LYS A 81 18.67 0.58 -7.66
C LYS A 81 18.20 -0.77 -8.22
N PRO A 82 16.91 -0.96 -8.54
CA PRO A 82 16.47 -2.23 -9.08
C PRO A 82 17.16 -2.40 -10.42
N LYS A 83 18.14 -3.30 -10.48
CA LYS A 83 18.67 -3.78 -11.75
C LYS A 83 17.49 -4.47 -12.41
N LEU A 84 16.90 -3.80 -13.41
CA LEU A 84 15.91 -4.37 -14.32
C LEU A 84 16.55 -5.57 -15.01
N ARG A 85 16.47 -6.74 -14.37
CA ARG A 85 16.72 -8.01 -15.03
C ARG A 85 15.58 -8.19 -16.03
N VAL A 86 15.90 -8.71 -17.21
CA VAL A 86 14.90 -9.08 -18.21
C VAL A 86 14.14 -10.27 -17.63
N ILE A 87 12.93 -10.02 -17.13
CA ILE A 87 12.14 -11.04 -16.45
C ILE A 87 11.36 -11.82 -17.50
N THR A 88 11.63 -13.13 -17.57
CA THR A 88 10.89 -14.08 -18.41
C THR A 88 9.48 -14.26 -17.83
N PRO A 89 8.40 -14.34 -18.64
CA PRO A 89 7.02 -14.35 -18.14
C PRO A 89 6.67 -15.43 -17.09
N GLY A 90 7.38 -16.57 -17.06
CA GLY A 90 7.22 -17.59 -16.01
C GLY A 90 7.96 -17.28 -14.69
N SER A 91 8.98 -16.42 -14.74
CA SER A 91 9.81 -16.05 -13.59
C SER A 91 9.17 -14.99 -12.69
N TYR A 92 8.18 -14.24 -13.18
CA TYR A 92 7.47 -13.24 -12.38
C TYR A 92 6.62 -13.87 -11.27
N PHE A 93 5.96 -14.99 -11.56
CA PHE A 93 5.05 -15.63 -10.61
C PHE A 93 5.81 -16.22 -9.41
N GLN A 94 6.91 -16.94 -9.69
CA GLN A 94 7.79 -17.47 -8.63
C GLN A 94 8.43 -16.35 -7.81
N GLN A 95 8.93 -15.28 -8.46
CA GLN A 95 9.50 -14.14 -7.74
C GLN A 95 8.47 -13.40 -6.88
N THR A 96 7.21 -13.31 -7.33
CA THR A 96 6.18 -12.66 -6.53
C THR A 96 5.75 -13.50 -5.33
N GLU A 97 5.77 -14.82 -5.43
CA GLU A 97 5.54 -15.73 -4.30
C GLU A 97 6.68 -15.64 -3.27
N GLU A 98 7.94 -15.64 -3.73
CA GLU A 98 9.12 -15.46 -2.86
C GLU A 98 9.08 -14.12 -2.11
N ILE A 99 8.81 -13.01 -2.82
CA ILE A 99 8.70 -11.68 -2.20
C ILE A 99 7.56 -11.64 -1.17
N LEU A 100 6.46 -12.33 -1.46
CA LEU A 100 5.30 -12.38 -0.56
C LEU A 100 5.61 -13.17 0.71
N ASP A 101 6.29 -14.30 0.58
CA ASP A 101 6.72 -15.13 1.70
C ASP A 101 7.74 -14.38 2.57
N ASP A 102 8.70 -13.68 1.97
CA ASP A 102 9.65 -12.82 2.69
C ASP A 102 8.95 -11.70 3.47
N ALA A 103 7.95 -11.07 2.85
CA ALA A 103 7.16 -10.03 3.49
C ALA A 103 6.33 -10.58 4.66
N ILE A 104 5.71 -11.75 4.50
CA ILE A 104 4.95 -12.43 5.57
C ILE A 104 5.87 -12.77 6.75
N LEU A 105 7.04 -13.36 6.48
CA LEU A 105 8.02 -13.71 7.50
C LEU A 105 8.51 -12.48 8.26
N SER A 106 8.93 -11.44 7.52
CA SER A 106 9.42 -10.19 8.12
C SER A 106 8.35 -9.52 9.00
N LEU A 107 7.09 -9.55 8.56
CA LEU A 107 5.99 -8.91 9.29
C LEU A 107 5.54 -9.74 10.50
N HIS A 108 5.63 -11.06 10.42
CA HIS A 108 5.38 -11.97 11.54
C HIS A 108 6.45 -11.82 12.64
N GLU A 109 7.73 -11.69 12.27
CA GLU A 109 8.83 -11.48 13.22
C GLU A 109 8.79 -10.12 13.92
N THR A 110 8.29 -9.10 13.23
CA THR A 110 8.19 -7.73 13.78
C THR A 110 6.95 -7.53 14.65
N LEU A 111 5.91 -8.37 14.49
CA LEU A 111 4.64 -8.24 15.21
C LEU A 111 4.78 -8.28 16.75
N PRO A 112 5.58 -9.18 17.36
CA PRO A 112 5.79 -9.20 18.80
C PRO A 112 6.52 -7.97 19.36
N GLN A 113 7.26 -7.25 18.50
CA GLN A 113 8.09 -6.09 18.89
C GLN A 113 7.42 -4.75 18.56
N ALA A 114 6.30 -4.77 17.82
CA ALA A 114 5.59 -3.58 17.39
C ALA A 114 4.88 -2.88 18.57
N ARG A 115 4.91 -1.54 18.58
CA ARG A 115 4.09 -0.75 19.52
C ARG A 115 2.60 -1.02 19.28
N VAL A 116 1.76 -0.88 20.29
CA VAL A 116 0.32 -1.25 20.25
C VAL A 116 -0.42 -0.64 19.04
N LYS A 117 -0.19 0.65 18.72
CA LYS A 117 -0.80 1.30 17.54
C LYS A 117 -0.32 0.73 16.20
N SER A 118 0.94 0.27 16.13
CA SER A 118 1.50 -0.39 14.94
C SER A 118 1.16 -1.88 14.87
N LEU A 119 0.78 -2.50 15.98
CA LEU A 119 0.45 -3.93 16.03
C LEU A 119 -0.86 -4.24 15.31
N GLU A 120 -1.90 -3.40 15.46
CA GLU A 120 -3.15 -3.55 14.71
C GLU A 120 -2.91 -3.39 13.20
N ALA A 121 -2.17 -2.35 12.80
CA ALA A 121 -1.81 -2.12 11.41
C ALA A 121 -0.99 -3.29 10.83
N ALA A 122 -0.04 -3.82 11.61
CA ALA A 122 0.74 -5.00 11.23
C ALA A 122 -0.14 -6.24 11.11
N ALA A 123 -1.03 -6.51 12.06
CA ALA A 123 -1.95 -7.65 12.00
C ALA A 123 -2.85 -7.59 10.75
N ILE A 124 -3.38 -6.40 10.42
CA ILE A 124 -4.19 -6.19 9.20
C ILE A 124 -3.34 -6.41 7.94
N ALA A 125 -2.11 -5.89 7.91
CA ALA A 125 -1.20 -6.10 6.79
C ALA A 125 -0.87 -7.60 6.60
N LEU A 126 -0.57 -8.30 7.70
CA LEU A 126 -0.30 -9.75 7.68
C LEU A 126 -1.50 -10.54 7.15
N ALA A 127 -2.71 -10.24 7.62
CA ALA A 127 -3.93 -10.89 7.16
C ALA A 127 -4.13 -10.71 5.64
N ARG A 128 -3.90 -9.49 5.12
CA ARG A 128 -3.99 -9.21 3.68
C ARG A 128 -2.94 -9.94 2.86
N LEU A 129 -1.70 -10.05 3.35
CA LEU A 129 -0.64 -10.78 2.66
C LEU A 129 -0.94 -12.28 2.61
N LEU A 130 -1.47 -12.85 3.70
CA LEU A 130 -1.90 -14.25 3.73
C LEU A 130 -3.07 -14.52 2.78
N GLU A 131 -4.06 -13.64 2.73
CA GLU A 131 -5.16 -13.74 1.77
C GLU A 131 -4.65 -13.66 0.31
N LEU A 132 -3.71 -12.76 0.04
CA LEU A 132 -3.12 -12.63 -1.29
C LEU A 132 -2.37 -13.90 -1.67
N ARG A 133 -1.62 -14.49 -0.74
CA ARG A 133 -0.89 -15.75 -0.94
C ARG A 133 -1.84 -16.88 -1.31
N GLN A 134 -2.93 -17.04 -0.55
CA GLN A 134 -3.94 -18.07 -0.83
C GLN A 134 -4.62 -17.89 -2.20
N LYS A 135 -4.75 -16.65 -2.68
CA LYS A 135 -5.31 -16.36 -4.01
C LYS A 135 -4.33 -16.66 -5.14
N MET A 136 -3.03 -16.46 -4.92
CA MET A 136 -2.01 -16.78 -5.92
C MET A 136 -1.82 -18.28 -6.02
N THR A 137 -1.75 -18.98 -4.88
CA THR A 137 -1.45 -20.41 -4.83
C THR A 137 -2.70 -21.15 -4.33
N PRO A 138 -3.74 -21.34 -5.17
CA PRO A 138 -4.94 -22.03 -4.75
C PRO A 138 -4.60 -23.46 -4.34
N PRO A 139 -5.24 -24.00 -3.28
CA PRO A 139 -4.94 -25.34 -2.80
C PRO A 139 -5.24 -26.36 -3.90
N THR A 140 -4.31 -27.30 -4.08
CA THR A 140 -4.48 -28.41 -5.01
C THR A 140 -5.51 -29.40 -4.46
N ALA A 141 -5.99 -30.31 -5.32
CA ALA A 141 -6.88 -31.37 -4.88
C ALA A 141 -6.25 -32.28 -3.81
N VAL A 142 -4.92 -32.42 -3.84
CA VAL A 142 -4.15 -33.18 -2.84
C VAL A 142 -4.19 -32.46 -1.50
N ASP A 143 -3.88 -31.15 -1.49
CA ASP A 143 -3.89 -30.34 -0.27
C ASP A 143 -5.26 -30.36 0.42
N LEU A 144 -6.34 -30.29 -0.37
CA LEU A 144 -7.71 -30.36 0.15
C LEU A 144 -8.04 -31.74 0.75
N ALA A 145 -7.55 -32.81 0.15
CA ALA A 145 -7.76 -34.17 0.64
C ALA A 145 -6.99 -34.41 1.95
N GLU A 146 -5.71 -33.99 2.00
CA GLU A 146 -4.91 -34.07 3.23
C GLU A 146 -5.55 -33.28 4.36
N ARG A 147 -6.03 -32.06 4.08
CA ARG A 147 -6.72 -31.24 5.08
C ARG A 147 -8.02 -31.88 5.57
N ALA A 148 -8.75 -32.58 4.71
CA ALA A 148 -9.96 -33.30 5.11
C ALA A 148 -9.63 -34.49 6.04
N ILE A 149 -8.52 -35.20 5.78
CA ILE A 149 -8.02 -36.28 6.63
C ILE A 149 -7.62 -35.76 8.00
N GLU A 150 -6.87 -34.65 8.07
CA GLU A 150 -6.46 -34.02 9.33
C GLU A 150 -7.66 -33.64 10.21
N LEU A 151 -8.75 -33.19 9.59
CA LEU A 151 -9.98 -32.80 10.28
C LEU A 151 -10.88 -34.01 10.63
N GLY A 152 -10.47 -35.23 10.28
CA GLY A 152 -11.25 -36.45 10.53
C GLY A 152 -12.55 -36.51 9.73
N ILE A 153 -12.60 -35.85 8.57
CA ILE A 153 -13.78 -35.86 7.70
C ILE A 153 -13.86 -37.19 6.97
N ASP A 154 -15.02 -37.85 7.06
CA ASP A 154 -15.27 -39.08 6.32
C ASP A 154 -15.18 -38.87 4.79
N PRO A 155 -14.44 -39.72 4.05
CA PRO A 155 -14.25 -39.55 2.61
C PRO A 155 -15.56 -39.56 1.80
N HIS A 156 -16.54 -40.37 2.19
CA HIS A 156 -17.82 -40.43 1.47
C HIS A 156 -18.62 -39.16 1.68
N MET A 157 -18.59 -38.61 2.90
CA MET A 157 -19.23 -37.34 3.22
C MET A 157 -18.58 -36.18 2.44
N PHE A 158 -17.24 -36.11 2.41
CA PHE A 158 -16.50 -35.11 1.62
C PHE A 158 -16.87 -35.18 0.12
N MET A 159 -16.87 -36.37 -0.46
CA MET A 159 -17.20 -36.56 -1.88
C MET A 159 -18.65 -36.22 -2.21
N ARG A 160 -19.59 -36.46 -1.28
CA ARG A 160 -21.00 -36.09 -1.44
C ARG A 160 -21.16 -34.58 -1.51
N GLU A 161 -20.62 -33.86 -0.53
CA GLU A 161 -20.69 -32.38 -0.47
C GLU A 161 -20.01 -31.74 -1.68
N LEU A 162 -18.86 -32.28 -2.11
CA LEU A 162 -18.15 -31.80 -3.30
C LEU A 162 -19.03 -31.90 -4.55
N LYS A 163 -19.69 -33.05 -4.77
CA LYS A 163 -20.59 -33.26 -5.91
C LYS A 163 -21.77 -32.29 -5.88
N GLU A 164 -22.40 -32.12 -4.73
CA GLU A 164 -23.56 -31.23 -4.56
C GLU A 164 -23.20 -29.77 -4.87
N LYS A 165 -22.10 -29.27 -4.29
CA LYS A 165 -21.62 -27.90 -4.56
C LYS A 165 -21.24 -27.70 -6.03
N TRP A 166 -20.66 -28.71 -6.66
CA TRP A 166 -20.30 -28.64 -8.08
C TRP A 166 -21.52 -28.54 -8.98
N ALA A 167 -22.56 -29.34 -8.73
CA ALA A 167 -23.81 -29.30 -9.47
C ALA A 167 -24.52 -27.94 -9.34
N LEU A 168 -24.58 -27.37 -8.13
CA LEU A 168 -25.16 -26.03 -7.90
C LEU A 168 -24.43 -24.94 -8.68
N ARG A 169 -23.09 -25.02 -8.77
CA ARG A 169 -22.28 -24.04 -9.51
C ARG A 169 -22.49 -24.14 -11.01
N GLN A 170 -22.68 -25.35 -11.55
CA GLN A 170 -23.04 -25.53 -12.96
C GLN A 170 -24.43 -24.98 -13.27
N ALA A 171 -25.41 -25.18 -12.38
CA ALA A 171 -26.76 -24.64 -12.55
C ALA A 171 -26.83 -23.11 -12.47
N SER A 172 -25.93 -22.49 -11.69
CA SER A 172 -25.91 -21.03 -11.46
C SER A 172 -25.13 -20.23 -12.50
N ASN A 173 -24.44 -20.90 -13.43
CA ASN A 173 -23.61 -20.26 -14.46
C ASN A 173 -24.12 -20.66 -15.87
N PRO A 174 -25.33 -20.20 -16.26
CA PRO A 174 -25.95 -20.53 -17.54
C PRO A 174 -25.28 -19.85 -18.75
#